data_AF-A0A1M6MX32-F1
#
_entry.id   AF-A0A1M6MX32-F1
#
_cell.length_a   1.000
_cell.length_b   1.000
_cell.length_c   1.000
_cell.angle_alpha   90.00
_cell.angle_beta   90.00
_cell.angle_gamma   90.00
#
_symmetry.space_group_name_H-M   'P 1'
#
loop_
_entity.id
_entity.type
_entity.pdbx_description
1 polymer ?
#
loop_
_entity_poly.entity_id
_entity_poly.type
_entity_poly.pdbx_seq_one_letter_code
_entity_poly.pdbx_strand_id
1 'polypeptide(L)' 'MTKLRIISRLWSHITDLRLLIRGQGKKTLAEIEDELDITEYYCRPYADADDVDDD' A
#
# COMPACT_ATOMS: atom_id res chain seq x y z
N MET A 1 3.22 5.09 -11.58
CA MET A 1 2.17 5.58 -10.66
C MET A 1 2.68 6.84 -9.98
N THR A 2 1.83 7.81 -9.58
CA THR A 2 2.32 9.02 -8.88
C THR A 2 2.50 8.73 -7.38
N LYS A 3 3.39 9.48 -6.69
CA LYS A 3 3.60 9.38 -5.23
C LYS A 3 2.27 9.39 -4.45
N LEU A 4 1.38 10.34 -4.76
CA LEU A 4 0.06 10.44 -4.13
C LEU A 4 -0.80 9.18 -4.33
N ARG A 5 -0.78 8.58 -5.53
CA ARG A 5 -1.55 7.36 -5.80
C ARG A 5 -0.97 6.14 -5.08
N ILE A 6 0.35 6.07 -4.89
CA ILE A 6 1.01 5.03 -4.10
C ILE A 6 0.57 5.16 -2.63
N ILE A 7 0.62 6.36 -2.08
CA ILE A 7 0.16 6.65 -0.71
C ILE A 7 -1.32 6.26 -0.53
N SER A 8 -2.20 6.66 -1.46
CA SER A 8 -3.61 6.26 -1.40
C SER A 8 -3.80 4.74 -1.44
N ARG A 9 -3.00 4.02 -2.23
CA ARG A 9 -3.03 2.54 -2.28
C ARG A 9 -2.59 1.92 -0.97
N LEU A 10 -1.51 2.41 -0.36
CA LEU A 10 -1.04 1.94 0.94
C LEU A 10 -2.14 2.10 2.02
N TRP A 11 -2.83 3.25 2.05
CA TRP A 11 -3.97 3.45 2.95
C TRP A 11 -5.17 2.54 2.64
N SER A 12 -5.41 2.22 1.38
CA SER A 12 -6.41 1.23 0.98
C SER A 12 -6.08 -0.15 1.55
N HIS A 13 -4.82 -0.58 1.43
CA HIS A 13 -4.35 -1.88 1.95
C HIS A 13 -4.50 -1.98 3.47
N ILE A 14 -4.17 -0.90 4.21
CA ILE A 14 -4.42 -0.80 5.65
C ILE A 14 -5.92 -0.95 5.96
N THR A 15 -6.78 -0.35 5.15
CA THR A 15 -8.24 -0.44 5.33
C THR A 15 -8.74 -1.85 5.07
N ASP A 16 -8.27 -2.50 4.00
CA ASP A 16 -8.62 -3.87 3.64
C ASP A 16 -8.19 -4.85 4.74
N LEU A 17 -6.98 -4.72 5.29
CA LEU A 17 -6.52 -5.53 6.43
C LEU A 17 -7.38 -5.32 7.68
N ARG A 18 -7.76 -4.07 7.99
CA ARG A 18 -8.65 -3.77 9.12
C ARG A 18 -10.04 -4.40 8.94
N LEU A 19 -10.57 -4.38 7.73
CA LEU A 19 -11.86 -4.99 7.41
C LEU A 19 -11.77 -6.53 7.47
N LEU A 20 -10.68 -7.11 6.97
CA LEU A 20 -10.40 -8.55 7.07
C LEU A 20 -10.41 -9.02 8.53
N ILE A 21 -9.66 -8.35 9.41
CA ILE A 21 -9.59 -8.69 10.85
C ILE A 21 -10.96 -8.60 11.53
N ARG A 22 -11.82 -7.68 11.09
CA ARG A 22 -13.18 -7.51 11.61
C ARG A 22 -14.19 -8.50 11.04
N GLY A 23 -13.79 -9.36 10.09
CA GLY A 23 -14.73 -10.21 9.34
C GLY A 23 -15.71 -9.43 8.46
N GLN A 24 -15.39 -8.18 8.14
CA GLN A 24 -16.22 -7.27 7.32
C GLN A 24 -15.62 -7.05 5.92
N GLY A 25 -14.43 -7.60 5.67
CA GLY A 25 -13.74 -7.51 4.39
C GLY A 25 -14.35 -8.41 3.32
N LYS A 26 -14.23 -7.97 2.06
CA LYS A 26 -14.61 -8.77 0.88
C LYS A 26 -13.43 -9.48 0.24
N LYS A 27 -12.21 -9.00 0.52
CA LYS A 27 -10.96 -9.58 0.04
C LYS A 27 -10.47 -10.62 1.04
N THR A 28 -9.89 -11.68 0.51
CA THR A 28 -9.09 -12.65 1.26
C THR A 28 -7.71 -12.07 1.59
N LEU A 29 -6.98 -12.71 2.51
CA LEU A 29 -5.61 -12.30 2.82
C LEU A 29 -4.71 -12.39 1.58
N ALA A 30 -4.81 -13.47 0.81
CA ALA A 30 -4.00 -13.69 -0.39
C ALA A 30 -4.20 -12.58 -1.44
N GLU A 31 -5.44 -12.14 -1.69
CA GLU A 31 -5.71 -11.03 -2.61
C GLU A 31 -5.09 -9.71 -2.11
N ILE A 32 -5.10 -9.47 -0.80
CA ILE A 32 -4.47 -8.27 -0.22
C ILE A 32 -2.94 -8.35 -0.36
N GLU A 33 -2.35 -9.53 -0.14
CA GLU A 33 -0.91 -9.78 -0.31
C GLU A 33 -0.46 -9.59 -1.77
N ASP A 34 -1.20 -10.15 -2.73
CA ASP A 34 -0.93 -9.96 -4.17
C ASP A 34 -0.97 -8.48 -4.57
N GLU A 35 -1.93 -7.72 -4.04
CA GLU A 35 -2.00 -6.28 -4.31
C GLU A 35 -0.92 -5.47 -3.56
N LEU A 36 -0.46 -5.96 -2.41
CA LEU A 36 0.66 -5.38 -1.65
C LEU A 36 1.96 -5.55 -2.41
N ASP A 37 2.22 -6.71 -3.02
CA ASP A 37 3.41 -6.96 -3.85
C ASP A 37 3.49 -5.99 -5.04
N ILE A 38 2.36 -5.73 -5.70
CA ILE A 38 2.29 -4.74 -6.78
C ILE A 38 2.58 -3.33 -6.25
N THR A 39 2.05 -3.00 -5.07
CA THR A 39 2.31 -1.70 -4.44
C THR A 39 3.77 -1.57 -4.02
N GLU A 40 4.40 -2.62 -3.48
CA GLU A 40 5.83 -2.67 -3.16
C GLU A 40 6.68 -2.39 -4.41
N TYR A 41 6.36 -3.01 -5.55
CA TYR A 41 7.03 -2.73 -6.81
C TYR A 41 7.00 -1.24 -7.16
N TYR A 42 5.87 -0.55 -6.92
CA TYR A 42 5.78 0.89 -7.13
C TYR A 42 6.53 1.73 -6.09
N CYS A 43 6.80 1.18 -4.90
CA CYS A 43 7.60 1.83 -3.86
C CYS A 43 9.11 1.75 -4.13
N ARG A 44 9.60 0.73 -4.84
CA ARG A 44 11.05 0.51 -5.10
C ARG A 44 11.84 1.73 -5.57
N PRO A 45 11.34 2.59 -6.48
CA PRO A 45 12.08 3.78 -6.91
C PRO A 45 12.32 4.81 -5.79
N TYR A 46 11.64 4.69 -4.65
CA TYR A 46 11.77 5.57 -3.49
C TYR A 46 12.52 4.90 -2.33
N ALA A 47 12.97 3.64 -2.47
CA ALA A 47 13.62 2.90 -1.40
C ALA A 47 14.95 3.54 -0.95
N ASP A 48 15.68 4.14 -1.89
CA ASP A 48 16.94 4.84 -1.65
C ASP A 48 16.78 6.37 -1.78
N ALA A 49 15.55 6.87 -1.84
CA ALA A 49 15.31 8.30 -1.84
C ALA A 49 15.47 8.79 -0.40
N ASP A 50 16.46 9.64 -0.14
CA ASP A 50 16.47 10.43 1.09
C ASP A 50 15.14 11.18 1.17
N ASP A 51 14.52 11.19 2.35
CA ASP A 51 13.44 12.12 2.68
C ASP A 51 14.06 13.52 2.68
N VAL A 52 14.27 14.08 1.49
CA VAL A 52 14.63 15.49 1.33
C VAL A 52 13.44 16.28 1.85
N ASP A 53 13.54 16.67 3.12
CA ASP A 53 12.84 17.81 3.67
C ASP A 53 13.20 19.00 2.75
N ASP A 54 12.29 19.36 1.84
CA ASP A 54 12.39 20.64 1.12
C ASP A 54 12.33 21.75 2.19
N ASP A 55 13.48 22.33 2.53
CA ASP A 55 13.65 23.55 3.36
C ASP A 55 12.82 24.74 2.82
#